data_AF-A0A8J1YU55-F1
#
_entry.id   AF-A0A8J1YU55-F1
#
_cell.length_a   1.000
_cell.length_b   1.000
_cell.length_c   1.000
_cell.angle_alpha   90.00
_cell.angle_beta   90.00
_cell.angle_gamma   90.00
#
_symmetry.space_group_name_H-M   'P 1'
#
loop_
_entity.id
_entity.type
_entity.pdbx_description
1 polymer ?
#
loop_
_entity_poly.entity_id
_entity_poly.type
_entity_poly.pdbx_seq_one_letter_code
_entity_poly.pdbx_strand_id
1 'polypeptide(L)'
;MHDVPLILFSGVACLLLLLPAKSQLRASNSSTVLNIAWLCLGNTIHFVNCIAWWDNVANPAPGWCDITTKLDVGLSCGLAASSLCITRRLAAIASSRSVTISQRQKRKTVFIDLLIGIGIPVLVMILSYIPQPHRFDIIEGFGCQFVVWRSLPAIFCLWIWPVGLGCVSIYYGLYAMRFFIARRLQFQSLLASSQSGLNSTQYFRLMALASCDLLLGLPLSLYFLIVASVDLLPFNWADVHYGFSDVEHISVSRFHEYWPRSALFSAFILSKWLFPVLAFVFFLFFGVAEDATAEYVRWFDAVKRRLGHRSSLRDTDTSFFEPKLGSTMIRSLGTGWTDAGSTKDDSDHDEYAKSFASLPIGDSRGSQVTPITVLVE
;
A
#
# COMPACT_ATOMS: atom_id res chain seq x y z
N MET A 1 -11.98 -10.14 31.30
CA MET A 1 -11.57 -8.72 31.06
C MET A 1 -11.69 -8.51 29.57
N HIS A 2 -12.65 -7.71 29.11
CA HIS A 2 -12.96 -7.59 27.70
C HIS A 2 -12.61 -6.18 27.20
N ASP A 3 -11.83 -6.10 26.12
CA ASP A 3 -11.40 -4.83 25.54
C ASP A 3 -12.50 -4.24 24.64
N VAL A 4 -13.61 -3.74 25.26
CA VAL A 4 -14.67 -2.97 24.56
C VAL A 4 -14.07 -1.94 23.59
N PRO A 5 -13.02 -1.15 23.96
CA PRO A 5 -12.50 -0.13 23.06
C PRO A 5 -11.85 -0.74 21.82
N LEU A 6 -11.18 -1.90 21.92
CA LEU A 6 -10.56 -2.56 20.78
C LEU A 6 -11.61 -2.95 19.72
N ILE A 7 -12.79 -3.42 20.13
CA ILE A 7 -13.92 -3.71 19.24
C ILE A 7 -14.39 -2.43 18.53
N LEU A 8 -14.66 -1.37 19.30
CA LEU A 8 -15.16 -0.10 18.74
C LEU A 8 -14.14 0.51 17.77
N PHE A 9 -12.87 0.59 18.16
CA PHE A 9 -11.82 1.18 17.33
C PHE A 9 -11.48 0.34 16.10
N SER A 10 -11.47 -1.00 16.17
CA SER A 10 -11.22 -1.87 15.00
C SER A 10 -12.37 -1.85 13.99
N GLY A 11 -13.63 -1.82 14.46
CA GLY A 11 -14.80 -1.63 13.60
C GLY A 11 -14.80 -0.28 12.89
N VAL A 12 -14.55 0.81 13.62
CA VAL A 12 -14.46 2.16 13.05
C VAL A 12 -13.25 2.29 12.11
N ALA A 13 -12.09 1.73 12.46
CA ALA A 13 -10.90 1.70 11.61
C ALA A 13 -11.17 1.05 10.25
N CYS A 14 -11.89 -0.08 10.20
CA CYS A 14 -12.30 -0.70 8.93
C CYS A 14 -13.09 0.27 8.05
N LEU A 15 -14.08 0.97 8.62
CA LEU A 15 -14.90 1.94 7.88
C LEU A 15 -14.07 3.14 7.38
N LEU A 16 -13.18 3.67 8.21
CA LEU A 16 -12.32 4.81 7.87
C LEU A 16 -11.31 4.48 6.76
N LEU A 17 -10.79 3.24 6.72
CA LEU A 17 -9.87 2.79 5.65
C LEU A 17 -10.56 2.65 4.28
N LEU A 18 -11.84 2.28 4.25
CA LEU A 18 -12.59 2.11 3.00
C LEU A 18 -12.83 3.43 2.25
N LEU A 19 -12.84 4.56 2.96
CA LEU A 19 -13.04 5.90 2.38
C LEU A 19 -11.92 6.30 1.40
N PRO A 20 -10.63 6.37 1.79
CA PRO A 20 -9.53 6.68 0.88
C PRO A 20 -9.17 5.53 -0.06
N ALA A 21 -9.56 4.27 0.24
CA ALA A 21 -9.19 3.09 -0.55
C ALA A 21 -9.54 3.23 -2.05
N LYS A 22 -10.74 3.71 -2.37
CA LYS A 22 -11.17 3.92 -3.77
C LYS A 22 -10.29 4.94 -4.51
N SER A 23 -9.86 5.98 -3.81
CA SER A 23 -9.00 7.03 -4.36
C SER A 23 -7.58 6.51 -4.59
N GLN A 24 -7.01 5.74 -3.64
CA GLN A 24 -5.67 5.15 -3.77
C GLN A 24 -5.61 4.04 -4.85
N LEU A 25 -6.70 3.28 -5.03
CA LEU A 25 -6.85 2.34 -6.15
C LEU A 25 -6.81 3.07 -7.49
N ARG A 26 -7.56 4.19 -7.63
CA ARG A 26 -7.54 5.03 -8.84
C ARG A 26 -6.16 5.65 -9.10
N ALA A 27 -5.42 6.00 -8.04
CA ALA A 27 -4.05 6.51 -8.12
C ALA A 27 -2.99 5.44 -8.48
N SER A 28 -3.36 4.16 -8.60
CA SER A 28 -2.44 3.05 -8.93
C SER A 28 -1.22 2.95 -7.98
N ASN A 29 -1.43 3.28 -6.70
CA ASN A 29 -0.43 3.19 -5.64
C ASN A 29 -0.44 1.79 -4.98
N SER A 30 0.13 0.81 -5.69
CA SER A 30 0.29 -0.59 -5.25
C SER A 30 0.66 -0.76 -3.78
N SER A 31 1.76 -0.15 -3.34
CA SER A 31 2.27 -0.25 -1.96
C SER A 31 1.28 0.26 -0.91
N THR A 32 0.56 1.35 -1.22
CA THR A 32 -0.43 1.96 -0.32
C THR A 32 -1.71 1.12 -0.26
N VAL A 33 -2.14 0.56 -1.39
CA VAL A 33 -3.29 -0.36 -1.45
C VAL A 33 -3.00 -1.65 -0.65
N LEU A 34 -1.78 -2.17 -0.70
CA LEU A 34 -1.34 -3.30 0.12
C LEU A 34 -1.39 -2.97 1.63
N ASN A 35 -0.87 -1.81 2.03
CA ASN A 35 -0.94 -1.34 3.41
C ASN A 35 -2.39 -1.24 3.92
N ILE A 36 -3.30 -0.63 3.13
CA ILE A 36 -4.74 -0.60 3.43
C ILE A 36 -5.31 -2.02 3.56
N ALA A 37 -4.99 -2.93 2.64
CA ALA A 37 -5.53 -4.29 2.65
C ALA A 37 -5.13 -5.06 3.92
N TRP A 38 -3.85 -4.98 4.32
CA TRP A 38 -3.36 -5.60 5.56
C TRP A 38 -3.97 -4.96 6.82
N LEU A 39 -4.12 -3.63 6.86
CA LEU A 39 -4.75 -2.94 7.99
C LEU A 39 -6.25 -3.28 8.09
N CYS A 40 -6.99 -3.30 6.98
CA CYS A 40 -8.39 -3.74 6.94
C CYS A 40 -8.52 -5.19 7.40
N LEU A 41 -7.63 -6.08 6.94
CA LEU A 41 -7.66 -7.49 7.31
C LEU A 41 -7.44 -7.70 8.81
N GLY A 42 -6.40 -7.09 9.39
CA GLY A 42 -6.11 -7.20 10.82
C GLY A 42 -7.24 -6.66 11.69
N ASN A 43 -7.75 -5.46 11.38
CA ASN A 43 -8.89 -4.89 12.09
C ASN A 43 -10.16 -5.75 11.96
N THR A 44 -10.42 -6.37 10.80
CA THR A 44 -11.57 -7.28 10.62
C THR A 44 -11.43 -8.54 11.46
N ILE A 45 -10.23 -9.15 11.48
CA ILE A 45 -9.95 -10.34 12.30
C ILE A 45 -10.17 -10.03 13.78
N HIS A 46 -9.60 -8.93 14.29
CA HIS A 46 -9.74 -8.55 15.71
C HIS A 46 -11.18 -8.19 16.06
N PHE A 47 -11.89 -7.44 15.20
CA PHE A 47 -13.30 -7.08 15.40
C PHE A 47 -14.20 -8.31 15.53
N VAL A 48 -14.10 -9.25 14.58
CA VAL A 48 -14.92 -10.47 14.59
C VAL A 48 -14.54 -11.37 15.76
N ASN A 49 -13.24 -11.56 16.03
CA ASN A 49 -12.78 -12.42 17.12
C ASN A 49 -13.25 -11.92 18.50
N CYS A 50 -13.07 -10.63 18.81
CA CYS A 50 -13.46 -10.07 20.10
C CYS A 50 -14.99 -10.03 20.30
N ILE A 51 -15.80 -9.99 19.23
CA ILE A 51 -17.26 -10.09 19.31
C ILE A 51 -17.71 -11.54 19.50
N ALA A 52 -17.22 -12.46 18.66
CA ALA A 52 -17.69 -13.85 18.66
C ALA A 52 -17.27 -14.63 19.92
N TRP A 53 -16.10 -14.32 20.48
CA TRP A 53 -15.56 -14.92 21.70
C TRP A 53 -15.64 -13.98 22.91
N TRP A 54 -16.59 -13.04 22.94
CA TRP A 54 -16.72 -12.03 23.99
C TRP A 54 -16.61 -12.62 25.41
N ASP A 55 -17.51 -13.55 25.75
CA ASP A 55 -17.63 -14.21 27.06
C ASP A 55 -17.76 -15.73 26.89
N ASN A 56 -16.98 -16.29 25.95
CA ASN A 56 -16.94 -17.73 25.72
C ASN A 56 -15.60 -18.18 25.12
N VAL A 57 -15.29 -19.46 25.33
CA VAL A 57 -14.15 -20.16 24.71
C VAL A 57 -14.61 -21.27 23.73
N ALA A 58 -15.89 -21.32 23.36
CA ALA A 58 -16.41 -22.38 22.49
C ALA A 58 -15.74 -22.33 21.09
N ASN A 59 -15.80 -23.41 20.31
CA ASN A 59 -15.34 -23.39 18.92
C ASN A 59 -16.52 -23.44 17.93
N PRO A 60 -17.31 -22.36 17.78
CA PRO A 60 -18.49 -22.35 16.91
C PRO A 60 -18.14 -22.31 15.42
N ALA A 61 -16.92 -21.90 15.05
CA ALA A 61 -16.50 -21.65 13.68
C ALA A 61 -15.04 -22.09 13.42
N PRO A 62 -14.74 -23.40 13.45
CA PRO A 62 -13.36 -23.90 13.33
C PRO A 62 -12.66 -23.43 12.04
N GLY A 63 -13.37 -23.41 10.91
CA GLY A 63 -12.82 -22.93 9.63
C GLY A 63 -12.49 -21.44 9.60
N TRP A 64 -13.14 -20.61 10.43
CA TRP A 64 -12.74 -19.21 10.62
C TRP A 64 -11.40 -19.14 11.35
N CYS A 65 -11.21 -19.97 12.37
CA CYS A 65 -9.98 -20.00 13.17
C CYS A 65 -8.78 -20.55 12.38
N ASP A 66 -8.96 -21.59 11.57
CA ASP A 66 -7.92 -22.08 10.64
C ASP A 66 -7.39 -20.98 9.72
N ILE A 67 -8.30 -20.18 9.15
CA ILE A 67 -7.96 -19.10 8.23
C ILE A 67 -7.34 -17.92 9.00
N THR A 68 -8.01 -17.43 10.04
CA THR A 68 -7.60 -16.20 10.73
C THR A 68 -6.31 -16.34 11.51
N THR A 69 -6.02 -17.49 12.12
CA THR A 69 -4.75 -17.72 12.83
C THR A 69 -3.56 -17.67 11.87
N LYS A 70 -3.69 -18.27 10.68
CA LYS A 70 -2.67 -18.17 9.63
C LYS A 70 -2.55 -16.76 9.06
N LEU A 71 -3.66 -16.03 8.92
CA LEU A 71 -3.60 -14.63 8.49
C LEU A 71 -2.94 -13.73 9.55
N ASP A 72 -3.25 -13.91 10.85
CA ASP A 72 -2.72 -13.15 11.99
C ASP A 72 -1.18 -13.20 12.05
N VAL A 73 -0.59 -14.39 11.85
CA VAL A 73 0.87 -14.59 11.67
C VAL A 73 1.44 -13.65 10.60
N GLY A 74 0.79 -13.60 9.44
CA GLY A 74 1.28 -12.82 8.31
C GLY A 74 0.97 -11.32 8.40
N LEU A 75 0.08 -10.85 9.28
CA LEU A 75 -0.30 -9.44 9.38
C LEU A 75 0.91 -8.53 9.68
N SER A 76 1.74 -8.92 10.67
CA SER A 76 2.91 -8.15 11.09
C SER A 76 3.96 -8.06 9.97
N CYS A 77 4.20 -9.18 9.28
CA CYS A 77 5.08 -9.26 8.13
C CYS A 77 4.53 -8.46 6.93
N GLY A 78 3.22 -8.54 6.67
CA GLY A 78 2.54 -7.84 5.57
C GLY A 78 2.53 -6.32 5.73
N LEU A 79 2.34 -5.85 6.95
CA LEU A 79 2.46 -4.44 7.31
C LEU A 79 3.90 -3.93 7.11
N ALA A 80 4.91 -4.64 7.63
CA ALA A 80 6.32 -4.31 7.45
C ALA A 80 6.75 -4.35 5.98
N ALA A 81 6.31 -5.37 5.22
CA ALA A 81 6.54 -5.50 3.79
C ALA A 81 5.88 -4.37 2.99
N SER A 82 4.68 -3.92 3.39
CA SER A 82 3.99 -2.80 2.75
C SER A 82 4.70 -1.47 3.01
N SER A 83 5.16 -1.23 4.25
CA SER A 83 6.01 -0.08 4.58
C SER A 83 7.29 -0.08 3.73
N LEU A 84 7.97 -1.23 3.60
CA LEU A 84 9.12 -1.39 2.70
C LEU A 84 8.77 -1.07 1.23
N CYS A 85 7.62 -1.52 0.73
CA CYS A 85 7.19 -1.20 -0.63
C CYS A 85 6.89 0.31 -0.82
N ILE A 86 6.44 1.01 0.23
CA ILE A 86 6.24 2.46 0.21
C ILE A 86 7.61 3.17 0.19
N THR A 87 8.50 2.90 1.14
CA THR A 87 9.82 3.56 1.24
C THR A 87 10.69 3.29 0.02
N ARG A 88 10.69 2.05 -0.51
CA ARG A 88 11.37 1.67 -1.76
C ARG A 88 10.85 2.47 -2.97
N ARG A 89 9.53 2.67 -3.08
CA ARG A 89 8.92 3.48 -4.16
C ARG A 89 9.30 4.96 -4.03
N LEU A 90 9.27 5.51 -2.82
CA LEU A 90 9.69 6.89 -2.55
C LEU A 90 11.18 7.10 -2.88
N ALA A 91 12.05 6.16 -2.49
CA ALA A 91 13.47 6.15 -2.82
C ALA A 91 13.74 6.11 -4.33
N ALA A 92 13.01 5.27 -5.07
CA ALA A 92 13.12 5.19 -6.52
C ALA A 92 12.69 6.50 -7.21
N ILE A 93 11.65 7.17 -6.71
CA ILE A 93 11.20 8.47 -7.23
C ILE A 93 12.24 9.56 -6.92
N ALA A 94 12.70 9.67 -5.67
CA ALA A 94 13.64 10.72 -5.25
C ALA A 94 15.03 10.62 -5.91
N SER A 95 15.48 9.40 -6.23
CA SER A 95 16.75 9.18 -6.94
C SER A 95 16.66 9.31 -8.46
N SER A 96 15.45 9.17 -9.04
CA SER A 96 15.23 9.22 -10.48
C SER A 96 15.73 10.53 -11.12
N ARG A 97 16.28 10.40 -12.33
CA ARG A 97 16.70 11.52 -13.19
C ARG A 97 15.87 11.60 -14.49
N SER A 98 15.00 10.62 -14.74
CA SER A 98 14.15 10.54 -15.94
C SER A 98 12.78 11.13 -15.66
N VAL A 99 12.35 12.05 -16.52
CA VAL A 99 11.03 12.67 -16.51
C VAL A 99 9.92 11.64 -16.87
N THR A 100 10.24 10.66 -17.72
CA THR A 100 9.29 9.67 -18.20
C THR A 100 9.52 8.30 -17.58
N ILE A 101 8.43 7.65 -17.15
CA ILE A 101 8.40 6.28 -16.63
C ILE A 101 7.59 5.43 -17.60
N SER A 102 8.22 4.46 -18.27
CA SER A 102 7.54 3.59 -19.23
C SER A 102 6.50 2.69 -18.56
N GLN A 103 5.45 2.32 -19.30
CA GLN A 103 4.39 1.42 -18.80
C GLN A 103 4.95 0.05 -18.38
N ARG A 104 5.99 -0.45 -19.07
CA ARG A 104 6.73 -1.66 -18.68
C ARG A 104 7.38 -1.52 -17.30
N GLN A 105 7.96 -0.36 -17.00
CA GLN A 105 8.55 -0.08 -15.70
C GLN A 105 7.48 0.04 -14.60
N LYS A 106 6.33 0.67 -14.89
CA LYS A 106 5.19 0.72 -13.95
C LYS A 106 4.71 -0.70 -13.58
N ARG A 107 4.48 -1.57 -14.58
CA ARG A 107 4.10 -2.98 -14.35
C ARG A 107 5.16 -3.75 -13.56
N LYS A 108 6.45 -3.58 -13.87
CA LYS A 108 7.56 -4.21 -13.13
C LYS A 108 7.58 -3.78 -11.66
N THR A 109 7.37 -2.49 -11.37
CA THR A 109 7.30 -1.99 -9.99
C THR A 109 6.15 -2.63 -9.22
N VAL A 110 4.94 -2.67 -9.80
CA VAL A 110 3.76 -3.30 -9.18
C VAL A 110 3.99 -4.80 -8.92
N PHE A 111 4.58 -5.52 -9.87
CA PHE A 111 4.90 -6.94 -9.68
C PHE A 111 5.87 -7.17 -8.51
N ILE A 112 6.90 -6.32 -8.38
CA ILE A 112 7.84 -6.38 -7.24
C ILE A 112 7.13 -6.02 -5.92
N ASP A 113 6.25 -5.02 -5.91
CA ASP A 113 5.47 -4.65 -4.71
C ASP A 113 4.56 -5.80 -4.25
N LEU A 114 3.93 -6.52 -5.18
CA LEU A 114 3.10 -7.70 -4.87
C LEU A 114 3.94 -8.88 -4.36
N LEU A 115 5.11 -9.13 -4.96
CA LEU A 115 6.00 -10.21 -4.54
C LEU A 115 6.54 -9.97 -3.12
N ILE A 116 6.92 -8.72 -2.80
CA ILE A 116 7.36 -8.36 -1.45
C ILE A 116 6.16 -8.31 -0.47
N GLY A 117 5.10 -7.58 -0.81
CA GLY A 117 3.98 -7.27 0.08
C GLY A 117 2.92 -8.36 0.24
N ILE A 118 2.93 -9.41 -0.58
CA ILE A 118 2.08 -10.61 -0.42
C ILE A 118 2.93 -11.88 -0.38
N GLY A 119 3.91 -12.02 -1.29
CA GLY A 119 4.74 -13.23 -1.39
C GLY A 119 5.56 -13.53 -0.13
N ILE A 120 6.19 -12.52 0.49
CA ILE A 120 6.93 -12.73 1.74
C ILE A 120 6.00 -13.07 2.91
N PRO A 121 4.88 -12.34 3.16
CA PRO A 121 3.90 -12.74 4.16
C PRO A 121 3.37 -14.17 3.96
N VAL A 122 3.00 -14.56 2.74
CA VAL A 122 2.53 -15.92 2.44
C VAL A 122 3.62 -16.97 2.70
N LEU A 123 4.87 -16.68 2.37
CA LEU A 123 6.00 -17.56 2.73
C LEU A 123 6.13 -17.72 4.25
N VAL A 124 6.00 -16.63 5.02
CA VAL A 124 6.02 -16.68 6.49
C VAL A 124 4.82 -17.47 7.04
N MET A 125 3.62 -17.32 6.46
CA MET A 125 2.45 -18.12 6.84
C MET A 125 2.69 -19.63 6.63
N ILE A 126 3.38 -20.01 5.56
CA ILE A 126 3.75 -21.41 5.28
C ILE A 126 4.82 -21.89 6.28
N LEU A 127 5.92 -21.13 6.42
CA LEU A 127 7.02 -21.45 7.34
C LEU A 127 6.58 -21.52 8.81
N SER A 128 5.54 -20.78 9.19
CA SER A 128 4.96 -20.80 10.55
C SER A 128 4.47 -22.18 11.00
N TYR A 129 4.22 -23.12 10.07
CA TYR A 129 3.85 -24.49 10.41
C TYR A 129 4.98 -25.24 11.15
N ILE A 130 6.26 -24.99 10.80
CA ILE A 130 7.41 -25.69 11.38
C ILE A 130 7.50 -25.53 12.91
N PRO A 131 7.41 -24.31 13.48
CA PRO A 131 7.40 -24.10 14.93
C PRO A 131 5.99 -24.18 15.55
N GLN A 132 4.95 -24.61 14.84
CA GLN A 132 3.59 -24.63 15.38
C GLN A 132 3.34 -25.94 16.16
N PRO A 133 3.04 -25.89 17.48
CA PRO A 133 2.79 -27.10 18.25
C PRO A 133 1.43 -27.73 17.94
N HIS A 134 0.37 -26.93 18.03
CA HIS A 134 -1.01 -27.36 17.81
C HIS A 134 -1.81 -26.31 17.03
N ARG A 135 -3.05 -26.67 16.69
CA ARG A 135 -3.84 -26.04 15.62
C ARG A 135 -4.08 -24.55 15.83
N PHE A 136 -4.55 -24.16 17.01
CA PHE A 136 -4.71 -22.78 17.48
C PHE A 136 -5.21 -22.76 18.93
N ASP A 137 -5.08 -21.62 19.60
CA ASP A 137 -5.71 -21.34 20.89
C ASP A 137 -7.01 -20.55 20.70
N ILE A 138 -7.98 -20.77 21.59
CA ILE A 138 -9.14 -19.88 21.75
C ILE A 138 -9.01 -19.16 23.08
N ILE A 139 -8.76 -17.85 23.01
CA ILE A 139 -8.64 -16.98 24.19
C ILE A 139 -9.95 -16.22 24.40
N GLU A 140 -10.54 -16.36 25.58
CA GLU A 140 -11.74 -15.62 25.98
C GLU A 140 -11.55 -14.10 25.82
N GLY A 141 -12.47 -13.42 25.14
CA GLY A 141 -12.40 -11.98 24.82
C GLY A 141 -11.53 -11.61 23.62
N PHE A 142 -10.61 -12.48 23.16
CA PHE A 142 -9.70 -12.22 22.02
C PHE A 142 -9.87 -13.20 20.86
N GLY A 143 -10.63 -14.28 21.04
CA GLY A 143 -10.88 -15.33 20.04
C GLY A 143 -9.62 -16.07 19.63
N CYS A 144 -9.64 -16.59 18.40
CA CYS A 144 -8.64 -17.53 17.91
C CYS A 144 -7.25 -16.88 17.68
N GLN A 145 -6.22 -17.47 18.29
CA GLN A 145 -4.81 -17.03 18.21
C GLN A 145 -3.90 -18.14 17.67
N PHE A 146 -2.84 -17.75 16.96
CA PHE A 146 -1.80 -18.69 16.54
C PHE A 146 -0.84 -18.98 17.70
N VAL A 147 -0.26 -20.18 17.69
CA VAL A 147 0.67 -20.66 18.73
C VAL A 147 2.04 -20.92 18.13
N VAL A 148 3.10 -20.63 18.88
CA VAL A 148 4.49 -20.80 18.44
C VAL A 148 5.34 -21.43 19.53
N TRP A 149 5.95 -22.57 19.22
CA TRP A 149 6.92 -23.24 20.08
C TRP A 149 8.23 -22.45 20.14
N ARG A 150 8.62 -22.00 21.34
CA ARG A 150 9.82 -21.17 21.59
C ARG A 150 11.11 -21.95 21.28
N SER A 151 11.59 -21.83 20.06
CA SER A 151 12.68 -22.64 19.52
C SER A 151 13.42 -21.90 18.40
N LEU A 152 14.64 -22.34 18.06
CA LEU A 152 15.43 -21.73 16.99
C LEU A 152 14.68 -21.65 15.63
N PRO A 153 13.93 -22.67 15.18
CA PRO A 153 13.12 -22.56 13.98
C PRO A 153 12.09 -21.41 14.03
N ALA A 154 11.48 -21.12 15.18
CA ALA A 154 10.52 -20.03 15.31
C ALA A 154 11.12 -18.65 15.01
N ILE A 155 12.38 -18.43 15.43
CA ILE A 155 13.09 -17.17 15.16
C ILE A 155 13.25 -16.96 13.66
N PHE A 156 13.78 -17.95 12.94
CA PHE A 156 14.08 -17.84 11.52
C PHE A 156 12.84 -17.96 10.62
N CYS A 157 11.83 -18.73 11.01
CA CYS A 157 10.61 -18.94 10.22
C CYS A 157 9.61 -17.79 10.35
N LEU A 158 9.59 -17.08 11.49
CA LEU A 158 8.53 -16.13 11.83
C LEU A 158 9.08 -14.78 12.34
N TRP A 159 9.76 -14.76 13.48
CA TRP A 159 10.05 -13.51 14.20
C TRP A 159 11.08 -12.59 13.53
N ILE A 160 12.02 -13.13 12.75
CA ILE A 160 13.06 -12.32 12.08
C ILE A 160 12.50 -11.46 10.92
N TRP A 161 11.40 -11.87 10.29
CA TRP A 161 10.92 -11.27 9.04
C TRP A 161 10.39 -9.83 9.19
N PRO A 162 9.49 -9.50 10.14
CA PRO A 162 9.02 -8.13 10.31
C PRO A 162 10.15 -7.16 10.69
N VAL A 163 11.10 -7.63 11.52
CA VAL A 163 12.29 -6.86 11.93
C VAL A 163 13.21 -6.59 10.74
N GLY A 164 13.55 -7.63 9.96
CA GLY A 164 14.38 -7.50 8.77
C GLY A 164 13.78 -6.56 7.72
N LEU A 165 12.48 -6.73 7.42
CA LEU A 165 11.75 -5.85 6.51
C LEU A 165 11.71 -4.40 7.01
N GLY A 166 11.53 -4.19 8.32
CA GLY A 166 11.57 -2.88 8.95
C GLY A 166 12.94 -2.20 8.82
N CYS A 167 14.03 -2.92 9.10
CA CYS A 167 15.40 -2.42 8.93
C CYS A 167 15.71 -2.02 7.49
N VAL A 168 15.30 -2.84 6.50
CA VAL A 168 15.45 -2.50 5.07
C VAL A 168 14.58 -1.30 4.69
N SER A 169 13.37 -1.17 5.25
CA SER A 169 12.49 -0.01 5.03
C SER A 169 13.10 1.28 5.60
N ILE A 170 13.73 1.23 6.79
CA ILE A 170 14.49 2.37 7.35
C ILE A 170 15.62 2.78 6.39
N TYR A 171 16.39 1.83 5.86
CA TYR A 171 17.45 2.12 4.89
C TYR A 171 16.91 2.88 3.66
N TYR A 172 15.84 2.39 3.03
CA TYR A 172 15.22 3.08 1.89
C TYR A 172 14.60 4.43 2.26
N GLY A 173 13.99 4.56 3.44
CA GLY A 173 13.44 5.81 3.95
C GLY A 173 14.53 6.88 4.12
N LEU A 174 15.64 6.52 4.78
CA LEU A 174 16.81 7.39 4.95
C LEU A 174 17.44 7.76 3.60
N TYR A 175 17.54 6.81 2.68
CA TYR A 175 18.04 7.06 1.32
C TYR A 175 17.15 8.07 0.57
N ALA A 176 15.83 7.87 0.58
CA ALA A 176 14.85 8.77 -0.02
C ALA A 176 14.93 10.19 0.59
N MET A 177 15.05 10.29 1.92
CA MET A 177 15.19 11.56 2.63
C MET A 177 16.49 12.29 2.29
N ARG A 178 17.62 11.58 2.17
CA ARG A 178 18.90 12.20 1.74
C ARG A 178 18.81 12.78 0.33
N PHE A 179 18.23 12.04 -0.63
CA PHE A 179 18.03 12.55 -1.99
C PHE A 179 17.06 13.74 -2.04
N PHE A 180 15.99 13.70 -1.24
CA PHE A 180 15.07 14.83 -1.09
C PHE A 180 15.79 16.09 -0.58
N ILE A 181 16.53 15.99 0.53
CA ILE A 181 17.26 17.13 1.13
C ILE A 181 18.26 17.72 0.12
N ALA A 182 19.03 16.86 -0.57
CA ALA A 182 20.02 17.27 -1.55
C ALA A 182 19.42 17.96 -2.80
N ARG A 183 18.16 17.69 -3.14
CA ARG A 183 17.50 18.18 -4.36
C ARG A 183 16.28 19.09 -4.11
N ARG A 184 16.05 19.52 -2.87
CA ARG A 184 14.84 20.27 -2.42
C ARG A 184 14.35 21.38 -3.35
N LEU A 185 15.25 22.13 -4.01
CA LEU A 185 14.90 23.22 -4.93
C LEU A 185 14.39 22.73 -6.29
N GLN A 186 14.88 21.58 -6.77
CA GLN A 186 14.46 20.95 -8.02
C GLN A 186 13.37 19.89 -7.80
N PHE A 187 13.10 19.50 -6.55
CA PHE A 187 12.22 18.38 -6.24
C PHE A 187 10.78 18.61 -6.66
N GLN A 188 10.24 19.83 -6.56
CA GLN A 188 8.87 20.11 -7.00
C GLN A 188 8.73 20.00 -8.53
N SER A 189 9.69 20.50 -9.30
CA SER A 189 9.67 20.34 -10.76
C SER A 189 9.98 18.90 -11.19
N LEU A 190 10.82 18.15 -10.46
CA LEU A 190 11.02 16.72 -10.67
C LEU A 190 9.75 15.90 -10.41
N LEU A 191 9.00 16.17 -9.32
CA LEU A 191 7.73 15.49 -9.07
C LEU A 191 6.68 15.84 -10.13
N ALA A 192 6.48 17.13 -10.43
CA ALA A 192 5.50 17.59 -11.42
C ALA A 192 5.80 17.11 -12.84
N SER A 193 7.08 17.01 -13.22
CA SER A 193 7.48 16.47 -14.52
C SER A 193 7.48 14.94 -14.54
N SER A 194 7.73 14.28 -13.40
CA SER A 194 7.63 12.82 -13.32
C SER A 194 6.21 12.35 -13.60
N GLN A 195 6.04 11.42 -14.55
CA GLN A 195 4.76 10.72 -14.76
C GLN A 195 4.41 9.73 -13.63
N SER A 196 4.82 10.01 -12.39
CA SER A 196 4.47 9.29 -11.17
C SER A 196 3.04 9.60 -10.71
N GLY A 197 2.52 10.79 -11.03
CA GLY A 197 1.19 11.25 -10.61
C GLY A 197 1.09 11.63 -9.13
N LEU A 198 2.23 11.90 -8.46
CA LEU A 198 2.26 12.25 -7.03
C LEU A 198 2.66 13.72 -6.83
N ASN A 199 1.83 14.45 -6.09
CA ASN A 199 2.14 15.82 -5.64
C ASN A 199 3.12 15.80 -4.45
N SER A 200 3.87 16.89 -4.24
CA SER A 200 4.81 17.04 -3.11
C SER A 200 4.17 16.71 -1.76
N THR A 201 2.97 17.21 -1.49
CA THR A 201 2.20 16.94 -0.26
C THR A 201 1.85 15.45 -0.11
N GLN A 202 1.55 14.76 -1.21
CA GLN A 202 1.24 13.32 -1.20
C GLN A 202 2.50 12.48 -0.96
N TYR A 203 3.65 12.89 -1.51
CA TYR A 203 4.96 12.28 -1.22
C TYR A 203 5.29 12.37 0.28
N PHE A 204 5.11 13.54 0.91
CA PHE A 204 5.35 13.69 2.35
C PHE A 204 4.36 12.89 3.21
N ARG A 205 3.07 12.85 2.86
CA ARG A 205 2.06 12.01 3.54
C ARG A 205 2.45 10.52 3.50
N LEU A 206 2.93 10.02 2.36
CA LEU A 206 3.42 8.64 2.22
C LEU A 206 4.68 8.38 3.06
N MET A 207 5.62 9.33 3.11
CA MET A 207 6.83 9.22 3.93
C MET A 207 6.49 9.24 5.43
N ALA A 208 5.56 10.10 5.85
CA ALA A 208 5.11 10.20 7.23
C ALA A 208 4.37 8.92 7.68
N LEU A 209 3.45 8.40 6.86
CA LEU A 209 2.79 7.11 7.09
C LEU A 209 3.82 5.99 7.31
N ALA A 210 4.74 5.80 6.36
CA ALA A 210 5.75 4.74 6.47
C ALA A 210 6.68 4.92 7.68
N SER A 211 6.93 6.17 8.09
CA SER A 211 7.68 6.48 9.31
C SER A 211 6.90 6.12 10.57
N CYS A 212 5.59 6.40 10.63
CA CYS A 212 4.72 5.98 11.74
C CYS A 212 4.60 4.45 11.84
N ASP A 213 4.42 3.76 10.71
CA ASP A 213 4.41 2.29 10.64
C ASP A 213 5.69 1.70 11.25
N LEU A 214 6.86 2.29 10.94
CA LEU A 214 8.15 1.85 11.47
C LEU A 214 8.35 2.20 12.95
N LEU A 215 8.01 3.42 13.36
CA LEU A 215 8.15 3.88 14.75
C LEU A 215 7.27 3.08 15.73
N LEU A 216 6.11 2.59 15.28
CA LEU A 216 5.19 1.82 16.11
C LEU A 216 5.38 0.30 15.94
N GLY A 217 5.55 -0.18 14.70
CA GLY A 217 5.63 -1.61 14.41
C GLY A 217 7.00 -2.25 14.66
N LEU A 218 8.11 -1.54 14.42
CA LEU A 218 9.45 -2.13 14.57
C LEU A 218 9.84 -2.39 16.04
N PRO A 219 9.62 -1.47 17.01
CA PRO A 219 9.94 -1.75 18.42
C PRO A 219 9.15 -2.93 18.98
N LEU A 220 7.89 -3.07 18.59
CA LEU A 220 7.04 -4.20 18.98
C LEU A 220 7.54 -5.51 18.36
N SER A 221 7.86 -5.51 17.07
CA SER A 221 8.42 -6.69 16.38
C SER A 221 9.76 -7.13 16.99
N LEU A 222 10.61 -6.16 17.34
CA LEU A 222 11.88 -6.40 18.03
C LEU A 222 11.67 -6.94 19.44
N TYR A 223 10.68 -6.44 20.19
CA TYR A 223 10.33 -6.97 21.50
C TYR A 223 9.94 -8.46 21.43
N PHE A 224 9.06 -8.83 20.51
CA PHE A 224 8.68 -10.23 20.33
C PHE A 224 9.86 -11.11 19.89
N LEU A 225 10.73 -10.61 19.00
CA LEU A 225 11.96 -11.31 18.61
C LEU A 225 12.89 -11.57 19.82
N ILE A 226 13.08 -10.56 20.69
CA ILE A 226 13.89 -10.70 21.91
C ILE A 226 13.26 -11.72 22.85
N VAL A 227 11.95 -11.61 23.12
CA VAL A 227 11.21 -12.55 23.98
C VAL A 227 11.28 -13.99 23.45
N ALA A 228 11.12 -14.18 22.13
CA ALA A 228 11.21 -15.49 21.48
C ALA A 228 12.63 -16.07 21.46
N SER A 229 13.65 -15.25 21.73
CA SER A 229 15.07 -15.66 21.81
C SER A 229 15.54 -15.97 23.23
N VAL A 230 14.70 -15.76 24.25
CA VAL A 230 14.98 -16.06 25.66
C VAL A 230 14.37 -17.42 26.04
N ASP A 231 15.10 -18.20 26.84
CA ASP A 231 14.68 -19.51 27.35
C ASP A 231 14.23 -20.49 26.24
N LEU A 232 15.05 -20.60 25.18
CA LEU A 232 14.80 -21.47 24.02
C LEU A 232 14.70 -22.95 24.43
N LEU A 233 13.61 -23.58 23.98
CA LEU A 233 13.37 -25.01 24.16
C LEU A 233 13.99 -25.83 23.01
N PRO A 234 14.40 -27.08 23.26
CA PRO A 234 14.82 -27.98 22.20
C PRO A 234 13.69 -28.18 21.18
N PHE A 235 14.07 -28.39 19.92
CA PHE A 235 13.14 -28.65 18.83
C PHE A 235 13.24 -30.10 18.38
N ASN A 236 12.14 -30.83 18.52
CA ASN A 236 11.94 -32.15 17.92
C ASN A 236 10.59 -32.11 17.19
N TRP A 237 10.58 -32.48 15.91
CA TRP A 237 9.37 -32.45 15.09
C TRP A 237 8.24 -33.31 15.68
N ALA A 238 8.59 -34.50 16.18
CA ALA A 238 7.63 -35.46 16.72
C ALA A 238 6.98 -34.97 18.02
N ASP A 239 7.75 -34.32 18.90
CA ASP A 239 7.25 -33.80 20.17
C ASP A 239 6.43 -32.52 19.96
N VAL A 240 6.89 -31.62 19.07
CA VAL A 240 6.20 -30.36 18.77
C VAL A 240 4.85 -30.63 18.10
N HIS A 241 4.77 -31.51 17.10
CA HIS A 241 3.52 -31.81 16.39
C HIS A 241 2.69 -32.93 17.05
N TYR A 242 3.06 -33.37 18.26
CA TYR A 242 2.27 -34.35 19.00
C TYR A 242 0.90 -33.76 19.34
N GLY A 243 -0.18 -34.43 18.93
CA GLY A 243 -1.54 -33.91 19.15
C GLY A 243 -1.88 -32.67 18.31
N PHE A 244 -1.21 -32.40 17.18
CA PHE A 244 -1.38 -31.15 16.39
C PHE A 244 -2.83 -30.71 16.12
N SER A 245 -3.79 -31.63 16.05
CA SER A 245 -5.22 -31.32 15.83
C SER A 245 -5.93 -30.68 17.03
N ASP A 246 -5.30 -30.69 18.20
CA ASP A 246 -5.85 -30.19 19.45
C ASP A 246 -5.99 -28.66 19.42
N VAL A 247 -6.97 -28.17 20.19
CA VAL A 247 -7.33 -26.76 20.34
C VAL A 247 -7.36 -26.46 21.83
N GLU A 248 -6.51 -25.53 22.28
CA GLU A 248 -6.48 -25.15 23.69
C GLU A 248 -7.47 -24.01 23.97
N HIS A 249 -8.16 -24.11 25.09
CA HIS A 249 -9.25 -23.21 25.47
C HIS A 249 -8.87 -22.44 26.73
N ILE A 250 -8.51 -21.17 26.55
CA ILE A 250 -7.93 -20.32 27.61
C ILE A 250 -8.98 -19.32 28.10
N SER A 251 -9.56 -19.62 29.25
CA SER A 251 -10.47 -18.71 29.97
C SER A 251 -9.69 -17.59 30.69
N VAL A 252 -10.33 -16.44 30.93
CA VAL A 252 -9.75 -15.27 31.62
C VAL A 252 -9.13 -15.66 32.97
N SER A 253 -9.76 -16.60 33.69
CA SER A 253 -9.27 -17.13 34.97
C SER A 253 -7.90 -17.81 34.91
N ARG A 254 -7.47 -18.30 33.74
CA ARG A 254 -6.17 -18.98 33.55
C ARG A 254 -5.09 -18.08 32.94
N PHE A 255 -5.38 -16.81 32.61
CA PHE A 255 -4.40 -15.95 31.93
C PHE A 255 -3.06 -15.81 32.67
N HIS A 256 -3.05 -15.88 34.00
CA HIS A 256 -1.83 -15.84 34.82
C HIS A 256 -0.88 -17.04 34.61
N GLU A 257 -1.38 -18.18 34.12
CA GLU A 257 -0.59 -19.38 33.81
C GLU A 257 0.23 -19.19 32.53
N TYR A 258 -0.40 -18.65 31.48
CA TYR A 258 0.19 -18.43 30.16
C TYR A 258 0.99 -17.10 30.08
N TRP A 259 0.55 -16.08 30.81
CA TRP A 259 1.19 -14.76 30.89
C TRP A 259 1.64 -14.41 32.33
N PRO A 260 2.63 -15.14 32.90
CA PRO A 260 3.13 -14.89 34.25
C PRO A 260 3.86 -13.54 34.40
N ARG A 261 4.30 -12.94 33.28
CA ARG A 261 4.89 -11.58 33.23
C ARG A 261 3.89 -10.63 32.60
N SER A 262 3.40 -9.64 33.37
CA SER A 262 2.43 -8.62 32.90
C SER A 262 2.88 -7.91 31.62
N ALA A 263 4.19 -7.68 31.44
CA ALA A 263 4.75 -7.07 30.23
C ALA A 263 4.44 -7.86 28.94
N LEU A 264 4.39 -9.20 29.00
CA LEU A 264 4.06 -10.04 27.84
C LEU A 264 2.59 -9.88 27.43
N PHE A 265 1.70 -9.74 28.41
CA PHE A 265 0.26 -9.53 28.18
C PHE A 265 0.00 -8.12 27.62
N SER A 266 0.67 -7.10 28.17
CA SER A 266 0.65 -5.74 27.63
C SER A 266 1.16 -5.68 26.19
N ALA A 267 2.21 -6.42 25.84
CA ALA A 267 2.72 -6.51 24.46
C ALA A 267 1.75 -7.24 23.52
N PHE A 268 1.09 -8.31 23.98
CA PHE A 268 0.02 -8.98 23.24
C PHE A 268 -1.13 -8.01 22.92
N ILE A 269 -1.68 -7.31 23.93
CA ILE A 269 -2.73 -6.30 23.72
C ILE A 269 -2.24 -5.20 22.76
N LEU A 270 -1.04 -4.65 22.99
CA LEU A 270 -0.46 -3.61 22.13
C LEU A 270 -0.33 -4.05 20.67
N SER A 271 -0.06 -5.33 20.40
CA SER A 271 -0.02 -5.88 19.04
C SER A 271 -1.36 -5.82 18.31
N LYS A 272 -2.47 -6.06 19.02
CA LYS A 272 -3.82 -5.97 18.45
C LYS A 272 -4.24 -4.51 18.29
N TRP A 273 -3.80 -3.61 19.17
CA TRP A 273 -4.01 -2.16 19.07
C TRP A 273 -3.20 -1.46 17.99
N LEU A 274 -2.11 -2.06 17.49
CA LEU A 274 -1.31 -1.50 16.40
C LEU A 274 -2.16 -1.27 15.12
N PHE A 275 -3.05 -2.21 14.80
CA PHE A 275 -3.89 -2.16 13.59
C PHE A 275 -4.91 -1.00 13.57
N PRO A 276 -5.72 -0.75 14.61
CA PRO A 276 -6.59 0.42 14.64
C PRO A 276 -5.76 1.71 14.70
N VAL A 277 -4.70 1.79 15.52
CA VAL A 277 -3.86 3.01 15.61
C VAL A 277 -3.29 3.40 14.25
N LEU A 278 -2.71 2.46 13.49
CA LEU A 278 -2.18 2.75 12.16
C LEU A 278 -3.28 3.04 11.13
N ALA A 279 -4.48 2.46 11.27
CA ALA A 279 -5.63 2.82 10.44
C ALA A 279 -6.10 4.27 10.69
N PHE A 280 -6.12 4.74 11.94
CA PHE A 280 -6.40 6.13 12.27
C PHE A 280 -5.31 7.08 11.74
N VAL A 281 -4.04 6.69 11.85
CA VAL A 281 -2.91 7.44 11.27
C VAL A 281 -3.03 7.52 9.74
N PHE A 282 -3.40 6.42 9.07
CA PHE A 282 -3.67 6.38 7.63
C PHE A 282 -4.80 7.35 7.25
N PHE A 283 -5.92 7.30 7.98
CA PHE A 283 -7.05 8.20 7.74
C PHE A 283 -6.69 9.67 8.01
N LEU A 284 -5.87 9.97 9.01
CA LEU A 284 -5.41 11.33 9.28
C LEU A 284 -4.59 11.90 8.10
N PHE A 285 -3.68 11.11 7.51
CA PHE A 285 -2.86 11.57 6.39
C PHE A 285 -3.60 11.61 5.04
N PHE A 286 -4.47 10.63 4.75
CA PHE A 286 -5.09 10.46 3.43
C PHE A 286 -6.60 10.75 3.39
N GLY A 287 -7.30 10.56 4.50
CA GLY A 287 -8.73 10.83 4.62
C GLY A 287 -9.05 12.32 4.79
N VAL A 288 -8.22 13.06 5.53
CA VAL A 288 -8.37 14.52 5.75
C VAL A 288 -7.70 15.37 4.65
N ALA A 289 -7.28 14.73 3.55
CA ALA A 289 -6.72 15.45 2.40
C ALA A 289 -7.79 16.29 1.68
N GLU A 290 -7.40 17.44 1.11
CA GLU A 290 -8.28 18.26 0.26
C GLU A 290 -8.85 17.44 -0.91
N ASP A 291 -8.01 16.64 -1.57
CA ASP A 291 -8.41 15.73 -2.67
C ASP A 291 -9.50 14.73 -2.23
N ALA A 292 -9.34 14.14 -1.03
CA ALA A 292 -10.27 13.17 -0.47
C ALA A 292 -11.57 13.86 0.00
N THR A 293 -11.46 15.02 0.62
CA THR A 293 -12.59 15.84 1.06
C THR A 293 -13.46 16.27 -0.12
N ALA A 294 -12.84 16.68 -1.23
CA ALA A 294 -13.54 16.98 -2.48
C ALA A 294 -14.25 15.75 -3.07
N GLU A 295 -13.68 14.54 -2.94
CA GLU A 295 -14.35 13.30 -3.35
C GLU A 295 -15.54 12.95 -2.43
N TYR A 296 -15.43 13.17 -1.12
CA TYR A 296 -16.54 12.98 -0.18
C TYR A 296 -17.70 13.96 -0.41
N VAL A 297 -17.40 15.24 -0.68
CA VAL A 297 -18.43 16.24 -1.04
C VAL A 297 -19.16 15.82 -2.31
N ARG A 298 -18.45 15.35 -3.34
CA ARG A 298 -19.07 14.82 -4.57
C ARG A 298 -19.98 13.61 -4.30
N TRP A 299 -19.58 12.70 -3.40
CA TRP A 299 -20.43 11.58 -3.00
C TRP A 299 -21.65 12.04 -2.21
N PHE A 300 -21.49 12.99 -1.28
CA PHE A 300 -22.59 13.59 -0.53
C PHE A 300 -23.58 14.29 -1.46
N ASP A 301 -23.12 15.08 -2.43
CA ASP A 301 -23.96 15.72 -3.45
C ASP A 301 -24.63 14.72 -4.40
N ALA A 302 -23.98 13.58 -4.70
CA ALA A 302 -24.59 12.50 -5.48
C ALA A 302 -25.69 11.77 -4.68
N VAL A 303 -25.49 11.54 -3.38
CA VAL A 303 -26.49 10.97 -2.47
C VAL A 303 -27.65 11.95 -2.26
N LYS A 304 -27.37 13.24 -2.03
CA LYS A 304 -28.35 14.32 -1.91
C LYS A 304 -29.21 14.45 -3.17
N ARG A 305 -28.63 14.33 -4.37
CA ARG A 305 -29.37 14.30 -5.66
C ARG A 305 -30.17 13.00 -5.92
N ARG A 306 -29.94 11.94 -5.14
CA ARG A 306 -30.71 10.69 -5.19
C ARG A 306 -31.81 10.60 -4.13
N LEU A 307 -31.60 11.19 -2.96
CA LEU A 307 -32.55 11.21 -1.84
C LEU A 307 -33.45 12.46 -1.83
N GLY A 308 -32.95 13.59 -2.33
CA GLY A 308 -33.69 14.82 -2.55
C GLY A 308 -33.95 15.03 -4.04
N HIS A 309 -35.18 15.46 -4.34
CA HIS A 309 -35.74 15.77 -5.65
C HIS A 309 -34.75 16.16 -6.77
N ARG A 310 -35.10 15.78 -8.02
CA ARG A 310 -34.69 16.53 -9.22
C ARG A 310 -35.21 17.98 -9.11
N SER A 311 -34.52 18.84 -8.38
CA SER A 311 -34.60 20.28 -8.60
C SER A 311 -34.03 20.53 -9.99
N SER A 312 -34.94 20.89 -10.90
CA SER A 312 -34.62 21.24 -12.28
C SER A 312 -33.71 22.46 -12.31
N LEU A 313 -32.39 22.25 -12.25
CA LEU A 313 -31.43 23.19 -12.80
C LEU A 313 -31.55 23.13 -14.32
N ARG A 314 -32.53 23.89 -14.79
CA ARG A 314 -32.70 24.32 -16.17
C ARG A 314 -31.45 25.10 -16.52
N ASP A 315 -30.74 24.69 -17.57
CA ASP A 315 -29.66 25.50 -18.13
C ASP A 315 -30.15 26.92 -18.35
N THR A 316 -29.40 27.88 -17.83
CA THR A 316 -29.47 29.26 -18.29
C THR A 316 -28.03 29.76 -18.32
N ASP A 317 -27.46 29.71 -19.52
CA ASP A 317 -26.24 30.42 -19.86
C ASP A 317 -26.39 31.89 -19.46
N THR A 318 -25.73 32.28 -18.38
CA THR A 318 -25.23 33.64 -18.23
C THR A 318 -23.81 33.56 -17.73
N SER A 319 -22.87 33.66 -18.68
CA SER A 319 -21.45 33.84 -18.42
C SER A 319 -21.22 35.13 -17.62
N PHE A 320 -21.03 35.00 -16.31
CA PHE A 320 -20.50 36.10 -15.50
C PHE A 320 -19.00 36.24 -15.76
N PHE A 321 -18.68 36.89 -16.88
CA PHE A 321 -17.33 37.27 -17.25
C PHE A 321 -16.93 38.47 -16.39
N GLU A 322 -16.20 38.24 -15.30
CA GLU A 322 -15.59 39.34 -14.54
C GLU A 322 -14.50 40.03 -15.39
N PRO A 323 -14.68 41.30 -15.80
CA PRO A 323 -13.65 42.03 -16.51
C PRO A 323 -12.60 42.46 -15.48
N LYS A 324 -11.38 41.92 -15.57
CA LYS A 324 -10.26 42.48 -14.83
C LYS A 324 -10.01 43.91 -15.30
N LEU A 325 -10.08 44.84 -14.35
CA LEU A 325 -9.81 46.26 -14.57
C LEU A 325 -8.37 46.44 -15.07
N GLY A 326 -8.17 46.78 -16.36
CA GLY A 326 -6.82 47.06 -16.87
C GLY A 326 -6.48 46.73 -18.34
N SER A 327 -7.42 46.34 -19.21
CA SER A 327 -7.12 46.13 -20.64
C SER A 327 -8.04 46.90 -21.58
N THR A 328 -7.65 48.13 -21.90
CA THR A 328 -8.24 48.91 -23.01
C THR A 328 -7.89 48.25 -24.35
N MET A 329 -8.86 47.61 -25.00
CA MET A 329 -8.75 47.28 -26.43
C MET A 329 -9.66 48.19 -27.24
N ILE A 330 -9.05 49.14 -27.95
CA ILE A 330 -9.72 49.95 -28.98
C ILE A 330 -9.99 49.04 -30.16
N ARG A 331 -11.26 48.71 -30.42
CA ARG A 331 -11.70 48.07 -31.66
C ARG A 331 -12.18 49.15 -32.62
N SER A 332 -11.44 49.36 -33.71
CA SER A 332 -11.79 50.34 -34.74
C SER A 332 -13.13 50.00 -35.40
N LEU A 333 -14.02 50.99 -35.50
CA LEU A 333 -15.19 50.91 -36.37
C LEU A 333 -14.72 51.00 -37.84
N GLY A 334 -15.00 49.97 -38.62
CA GLY A 334 -14.78 49.94 -40.07
C GLY A 334 -16.07 49.52 -40.78
N THR A 335 -16.77 50.49 -41.38
CA THR A 335 -17.97 50.27 -42.19
C THR A 335 -17.61 50.00 -43.65
N GLY A 336 -18.26 49.01 -44.26
CA GLY A 336 -18.15 48.70 -45.69
C GLY A 336 -19.19 47.65 -46.10
N TRP A 337 -19.94 47.89 -47.17
CA TRP A 337 -21.13 47.13 -47.55
C TRP A 337 -20.88 46.06 -48.63
N THR A 338 -21.83 45.10 -48.70
CA THR A 338 -22.31 44.23 -49.81
C THR A 338 -21.51 44.18 -51.14
N ASP A 339 -21.37 43.02 -51.82
CA ASP A 339 -22.50 42.36 -52.50
C ASP A 339 -22.29 40.91 -53.02
N ALA A 340 -23.41 40.33 -53.45
CA ALA A 340 -23.70 39.16 -54.32
C ALA A 340 -22.59 38.18 -54.80
N GLY A 341 -22.95 36.88 -54.86
CA GLY A 341 -22.07 35.80 -55.34
C GLY A 341 -22.29 35.35 -56.79
N SER A 342 -21.46 34.40 -57.24
CA SER A 342 -21.58 33.69 -58.53
C SER A 342 -21.00 32.27 -58.44
N THR A 343 -21.66 31.37 -59.16
CA THR A 343 -21.45 29.92 -59.38
C THR A 343 -20.05 29.46 -59.84
N LYS A 344 -19.79 28.15 -59.64
CA LYS A 344 -19.11 27.13 -60.51
C LYS A 344 -18.07 27.63 -61.54
N ASP A 345 -16.94 26.96 -61.75
CA ASP A 345 -16.73 25.53 -62.03
C ASP A 345 -15.23 25.25 -61.90
N ASP A 346 -14.81 24.02 -61.56
CA ASP A 346 -13.41 23.60 -61.70
C ASP A 346 -13.35 22.12 -62.12
N SER A 347 -12.79 21.90 -63.31
CA SER A 347 -12.66 20.61 -63.98
C SER A 347 -11.23 20.08 -63.92
N ASP A 348 -11.11 18.77 -63.72
CA ASP A 348 -10.06 17.86 -64.21
C ASP A 348 -8.60 18.34 -64.28
N HIS A 349 -7.72 17.62 -63.58
CA HIS A 349 -6.42 17.27 -64.14
C HIS A 349 -5.96 15.88 -63.72
N ASP A 350 -5.91 14.99 -64.71
CA ASP A 350 -5.46 13.61 -64.59
C ASP A 350 -3.93 13.46 -64.42
N GLU A 351 -3.59 12.42 -63.67
CA GLU A 351 -2.61 11.37 -64.00
C GLU A 351 -1.25 11.74 -64.65
N TYR A 352 -0.16 11.44 -63.95
CA TYR A 352 1.01 10.80 -64.60
C TYR A 352 1.80 9.94 -63.60
N ALA A 353 1.79 8.63 -63.84
CA ALA A 353 2.67 7.67 -63.16
C ALA A 353 3.79 7.21 -64.09
N LYS A 354 4.99 6.91 -63.54
CA LYS A 354 5.76 5.65 -63.74
C LYS A 354 7.26 5.79 -63.45
N SER A 355 7.84 4.64 -63.05
CA SER A 355 9.26 4.28 -63.08
C SER A 355 10.19 5.01 -62.07
N PHE A 356 11.28 4.40 -61.58
CA PHE A 356 12.01 3.23 -62.06
C PHE A 356 12.43 2.30 -60.89
N ALA A 357 12.66 1.02 -61.17
CA ALA A 357 13.18 0.04 -60.20
C ALA A 357 14.49 -0.60 -60.68
N SER A 358 15.25 -1.16 -59.73
CA SER A 358 16.45 -2.02 -59.87
C SER A 358 17.78 -1.38 -60.32
N LEU A 359 18.85 -1.57 -59.52
CA LEU A 359 19.97 -2.51 -59.80
C LEU A 359 21.00 -2.54 -58.63
N PRO A 360 21.80 -3.64 -58.43
CA PRO A 360 22.75 -3.77 -57.30
C PRO A 360 24.25 -3.95 -57.70
N ILE A 361 25.19 -3.31 -56.97
CA ILE A 361 26.69 -3.49 -56.98
C ILE A 361 27.23 -3.03 -55.58
N GLY A 362 28.33 -3.51 -54.98
CA GLY A 362 29.21 -4.66 -55.31
C GLY A 362 30.69 -4.55 -54.80
N ASP A 363 30.91 -4.82 -53.51
CA ASP A 363 32.18 -5.21 -52.83
C ASP A 363 33.42 -4.25 -52.70
N SER A 364 34.14 -4.48 -51.58
CA SER A 364 35.60 -4.39 -51.36
C SER A 364 36.25 -3.22 -50.58
N ARG A 365 37.27 -3.61 -49.77
CA ARG A 365 38.22 -2.83 -48.93
C ARG A 365 37.64 -2.26 -47.61
N GLY A 366 38.27 -2.41 -46.44
CA GLY A 366 39.47 -3.17 -46.05
C GLY A 366 40.40 -2.38 -45.11
N SER A 367 40.44 -2.73 -43.81
CA SER A 367 41.57 -2.43 -42.90
C SER A 367 41.52 -3.31 -41.65
N GLN A 368 42.68 -3.82 -41.23
CA GLN A 368 42.86 -4.59 -39.99
C GLN A 368 43.13 -3.65 -38.79
N VAL A 369 42.70 -4.03 -37.58
CA VAL A 369 43.56 -4.06 -36.37
C VAL A 369 43.04 -5.14 -35.40
N THR A 370 43.95 -5.95 -34.89
CA THR A 370 43.79 -6.89 -33.75
C THR A 370 44.94 -6.65 -32.77
N PRO A 371 45.03 -7.32 -31.60
CA PRO A 371 44.01 -7.53 -30.56
C PRO A 371 44.57 -7.19 -29.15
N ILE A 372 43.74 -7.02 -28.11
CA ILE A 372 44.18 -7.27 -26.71
C ILE A 372 43.08 -8.02 -25.94
N THR A 373 43.45 -9.17 -25.40
CA THR A 373 42.72 -9.97 -24.41
C THR A 373 43.33 -9.68 -23.03
N VAL A 374 42.58 -9.78 -21.92
CA VAL A 374 42.99 -10.38 -20.61
C VAL A 374 42.01 -10.01 -19.48
N LEU A 375 41.52 -11.07 -18.80
CA LEU A 375 41.13 -11.27 -17.37
C LEU A 375 40.33 -10.16 -16.62
N VAL A 376 39.25 -10.44 -15.89
CA VAL A 376 39.00 -11.45 -14.83
C VAL A 376 39.79 -11.17 -13.54
N GLU A 377 39.11 -10.53 -12.59
CA GLU A 377 39.06 -10.87 -11.15
C GLU A 377 37.60 -10.70 -10.68
#